data_AF-A0A6L2P9J4-F1
#
_entry.id   AF-A0A6L2P9J4-F1
#
_cell.length_a   1.000
_cell.length_b   1.000
_cell.length_c   1.000
_cell.angle_alpha   90.00
_cell.angle_beta   90.00
_cell.angle_gamma   90.00
#
_symmetry.space_group_name_H-M   'P 1'
#
loop_
_entity.id
_entity.type
_entity.pdbx_description
1 polymer ?
#
loop_
_entity_poly.entity_id
_entity_poly.type
_entity_poly.pdbx_seq_one_letter_code
_entity_poly.pdbx_strand_id
1 'polypeptide(L)' 'MILSSVQNGPLIWLTITEVDGTTRTKKYEELYATKKIQADCDCKATDIVLQGLPPDVYAIVNHHKVAKEI' A
#
# COMPACT_ATOMS: atom_id res chain seq x y z
N MET A 1 1.22 3.43 -5.02
CA MET A 1 2.22 2.66 -4.25
C MET A 1 1.61 2.32 -2.90
N ILE A 2 1.24 1.05 -2.67
CA ILE A 2 0.37 0.59 -1.55
C ILE A 2 1.16 0.29 -0.25
N LEU A 3 2.47 0.52 -0.24
CA LEU A 3 3.34 0.25 0.91
C LEU A 3 3.02 1.09 2.16
N SER A 4 2.24 2.17 2.06
CA SER A 4 1.90 3.03 3.20
C SER A 4 0.64 2.61 3.98
N SER A 5 -0.14 1.66 3.46
CA SER A 5 -1.46 1.35 4.03
C SER A 5 -1.47 0.14 4.96
N VAL A 6 -0.42 -0.69 4.95
CA VAL A 6 -0.37 -1.89 5.80
C VAL A 6 -0.21 -1.54 7.29
N GLN A 7 0.37 -0.38 7.62
CA GLN A 7 0.63 -0.01 9.02
C GLN A 7 -0.46 0.87 9.67
N ASN A 8 -1.29 1.58 8.89
CA ASN A 8 -2.15 2.66 9.40
C ASN A 8 -3.67 2.41 9.30
N GLY A 9 -4.10 1.15 9.18
CA GLY A 9 -5.52 0.80 9.14
C GLY A 9 -6.12 0.80 7.73
N PRO A 10 -7.47 0.76 7.60
CA PRO A 10 -8.14 0.45 6.34
C PRO A 10 -7.64 1.34 5.20
N LEU A 11 -7.56 0.77 3.99
CA LEU A 11 -7.14 1.45 2.78
C LEU A 11 -8.08 2.63 2.48
N ILE A 12 -7.91 3.79 3.11
CA ILE A 12 -8.85 4.90 2.93
C ILE A 12 -8.64 5.54 1.54
N TRP A 13 -7.41 5.55 1.03
CA TRP A 13 -7.06 6.15 -0.26
C TRP A 13 -6.08 5.26 -1.02
N LEU A 14 -6.44 4.86 -2.24
CA LEU A 14 -5.56 4.16 -3.17
C LEU A 14 -5.22 5.04 -4.35
N THR A 15 -3.93 5.06 -4.68
CA THR A 15 -3.43 5.58 -5.95
C THR A 15 -3.61 4.49 -7.00
N ILE A 16 -4.57 4.66 -7.90
CA ILE A 16 -4.81 3.73 -9.01
C ILE A 16 -4.33 4.35 -10.32
N THR A 17 -3.74 3.51 -11.17
CA THR A 17 -3.52 3.84 -12.57
C THR A 17 -4.74 3.37 -13.36
N GLU A 18 -5.36 4.32 -14.06
CA GLU A 18 -6.48 4.10 -14.96
C GLU A 18 -5.98 3.54 -16.29
N VAL A 19 -6.89 3.06 -17.13
CA VAL A 19 -6.56 2.45 -18.43
C VAL A 19 -5.89 3.44 -19.38
N ASP A 20 -6.18 4.73 -19.23
CA ASP A 20 -5.57 5.83 -20.00
C ASP A 20 -4.16 6.21 -19.52
N GLY A 21 -3.61 5.47 -18.54
CA GLY A 21 -2.30 5.74 -17.96
C GLY A 21 -2.29 6.89 -16.95
N THR A 22 -3.41 7.57 -16.74
CA THR A 22 -3.50 8.59 -15.70
C THR A 22 -3.53 7.93 -14.33
N THR A 23 -2.85 8.56 -13.37
CA THR A 23 -2.79 8.08 -12.00
C THR A 23 -3.65 8.97 -11.12
N ARG A 24 -4.69 8.42 -10.51
CA ARG A 24 -5.64 9.16 -9.66
C ARG A 24 -5.78 8.51 -8.30
N THR A 25 -5.87 9.35 -7.28
CA THR A 25 -6.19 8.91 -5.92
C THR A 25 -7.71 8.81 -5.77
N LYS A 26 -8.21 7.64 -5.39
CA LYS A 26 -9.63 7.38 -5.12
C LYS A 26 -9.80 6.76 -3.75
N LYS A 27 -10.96 6.96 -3.12
CA LYS A 27 -11.28 6.21 -1.90
C LYS A 27 -11.47 4.75 -2.25
N TYR A 28 -11.15 3.85 -1.33
CA TYR A 28 -11.43 2.43 -1.54
C TYR A 28 -12.90 2.18 -1.86
N GLU A 29 -13.83 2.87 -1.20
CA GLU A 29 -15.26 2.71 -1.48
C GLU A 29 -15.67 3.09 -2.91
N GLU A 30 -14.94 4.01 -3.53
CA GLU A 30 -15.16 4.49 -4.89
C GLU A 30 -14.50 3.58 -5.95
N LEU A 31 -13.79 2.53 -5.53
CA LEU A 31 -13.18 1.56 -6.44
C LEU A 31 -14.22 0.57 -6.96
N TYR A 32 -14.06 0.20 -8.23
CA TYR A 32 -14.79 -0.91 -8.82
C TYR A 32 -14.40 -2.24 -8.15
N ALA A 33 -15.29 -3.23 -8.19
CA ALA A 33 -15.12 -4.52 -7.52
C ALA A 33 -13.78 -5.21 -7.87
N THR A 34 -13.37 -5.22 -9.15
CA THR A 34 -12.10 -5.84 -9.55
C THR A 34 -10.87 -5.09 -9.02
N LYS A 35 -10.94 -3.76 -8.89
CA LYS A 35 -9.85 -2.95 -8.32
C LYS A 35 -9.79 -3.09 -6.79
N LYS A 36 -10.93 -3.24 -6.12
CA LYS A 36 -10.99 -3.58 -4.68
C LYS A 36 -10.33 -4.93 -4.41
N ILE A 37 -10.63 -5.94 -5.22
CA ILE A 37 -10.02 -7.28 -5.12
C ILE A 37 -8.50 -7.20 -5.33
N GLN A 38 -8.04 -6.48 -6.36
CA GLN A 38 -6.60 -6.30 -6.58
C GLN A 38 -5.92 -5.60 -5.39
N ALA A 39 -6.53 -4.55 -4.84
CA ALA A 39 -6.00 -3.84 -3.69
C ALA A 39 -5.90 -4.74 -2.44
N ASP A 40 -6.90 -5.59 -2.19
CA ASP A 40 -6.87 -6.57 -1.10
C ASP A 40 -5.76 -7.62 -1.31
N CYS A 41 -5.61 -8.12 -2.54
CA CYS A 41 -4.51 -9.03 -2.92
C CYS A 41 -3.14 -8.38 -2.73
N ASP A 42 -2.95 -7.13 -3.17
CA ASP A 42 -1.69 -6.40 -3.02
C ASP A 42 -1.37 -6.15 -1.54
N CYS A 43 -2.37 -5.85 -0.72
CA CYS A 43 -2.23 -5.73 0.73
C CYS A 43 -1.80 -7.04 1.38
N LYS A 44 -2.45 -8.16 1.04
CA LYS A 44 -2.07 -9.49 1.54
C LYS A 44 -0.67 -9.89 1.09
N ALA A 45 -0.31 -9.62 -0.16
CA ALA A 45 1.02 -9.90 -0.67
C ALA A 45 2.09 -9.10 0.09
N THR A 46 1.81 -7.82 0.36
CA THR A 46 2.71 -6.97 1.14
C THR A 46 2.84 -7.47 2.58
N ASP A 47 1.74 -7.85 3.21
CA ASP A 47 1.73 -8.41 4.57
C ASP A 47 2.54 -9.71 4.66
N ILE A 48 2.38 -10.62 3.70
CA ILE A 48 3.18 -11.86 3.59
C ILE A 48 4.67 -11.53 3.44
N VAL A 49 5.01 -10.58 2.57
CA VAL A 49 6.41 -10.15 2.38
C VAL A 49 6.97 -9.59 3.69
N LEU A 50 6.22 -8.72 4.38
CA LEU A 50 6.65 -8.12 5.64
C LEU A 50 6.82 -9.15 6.76
N GLN A 51 5.92 -10.14 6.87
CA GLN A 51 6.05 -11.23 7.84
C GLN A 51 7.26 -12.13 7.58
N GLY A 52 7.68 -12.25 6.32
CA GLY A 52 8.89 -12.98 5.93
C GLY A 52 10.19 -12.20 6.12
N LEU A 53 10.13 -10.89 6.40
CA LEU A 53 11.34 -10.07 6.59
C LEU A 53 11.92 -10.24 8.00
N PRO A 54 13.25 -10.30 8.14
CA PRO A 54 13.90 -10.17 9.43
C PRO A 54 13.52 -8.85 10.11
N PRO A 55 13.32 -8.83 11.45
CA PRO A 55 12.93 -7.63 12.20
C PRO A 55 13.83 -6.42 11.95
N ASP A 56 15.14 -6.64 11.76
CA ASP A 56 16.11 -5.58 11.48
C ASP A 56 15.88 -4.91 10.13
N VAL A 57 15.52 -5.70 9.10
CA VAL A 57 15.20 -5.19 7.76
C VAL A 57 13.87 -4.43 7.80
N TYR A 58 12.87 -4.96 8.51
CA TYR A 58 11.61 -4.27 8.74
C TYR A 58 11.82 -2.92 9.44
N ALA A 59 12.65 -2.88 10.48
CA ALA A 59 12.97 -1.65 11.20
C ALA A 59 13.65 -0.61 10.28
N ILE A 60 14.59 -1.01 9.42
CA ILE A 60 15.27 -0.13 8.48
C ILE A 60 14.30 0.46 7.45
N VAL A 61 13.43 -0.38 6.86
CA VAL A 61 12.43 0.05 5.87
C VAL A 61 11.46 1.07 6.49
N ASN A 62 11.08 0.87 7.74
CA ASN A 62 10.21 1.80 8.47
C ASN A 62 10.94 3.09 8.90
N HIS A 63 12.20 3.00 9.33
CA HIS A 63 12.98 4.13 9.80
C HIS A 63 13.47 5.06 8.67
N HIS A 64 13.73 4.51 7.47
CA HIS A 64 14.01 5.31 6.27
C HIS A 64 12.86 6.27 5.92
N LYS A 65 11.62 5.93 6.31
CA LYS A 65 10.45 6.78 6.10
C LYS A 65 10.47 8.02 6.99
N VAL A 66 10.98 7.91 8.22
CA VAL A 66 11.12 9.01 9.20
C VAL A 66 12.20 10.01 8.78
N ALA A 67 13.30 9.53 8.17
CA ALA A 67 14.40 10.40 7.74
C ALA A 67 14.08 11.25 6.49
N LYS A 68 13.01 10.93 5.75
CA LYS A 68 12.59 11.65 4.53
C LYS A 68 11.54 12.73 4.77
N GLU A 69 11.07 12.88 6.01
CA GLU A 69 10.15 13.95 6.46
C GLU A 69 10.88 15.12 7.16
N ILE A 70 12.22 15.18 7.07
CA ILE A 70 13.05 16.32 7.52
C ILE A 70 13.53 17.12 6.31
#